data_AF-A0A9J6DAK4-F1
#
_entry.id   AF-A0A9J6DAK4-F1
#
_cell.length_a   1.000
_cell.length_b   1.000
_cell.length_c   1.000
_cell.angle_alpha   90.00
_cell.angle_beta   90.00
_cell.angle_gamma   90.00
#
_symmetry.space_group_name_H-M   'P 1'
#
loop_
_entity.id
_entity.type
_entity.pdbx_description
1 polymer ?
#
loop_
_entity_poly.entity_id
_entity_poly.type
_entity_poly.pdbx_seq_one_letter_code
_entity_poly.pdbx_strand_id
1 'polypeptide(L)'
;MTDYDITQAYHMARRHFPFPHPRLGRAEALLLRQFQTGSLPSPALMHRMYPETYPTDKCKACRRETADHTHILRDCIKHTVKARSRTILSQLEAAAKSYDQKEQLWAVQQFLGALERQGHSEQATASGDPRRVTATPRMT
;
A
#
# COMPACT_ATOMS: atom_id res chain seq x y z
N MET A 1 -38.53 8.89 -6.96
CA MET A 1 -37.35 7.99 -7.03
C MET A 1 -36.58 8.41 -8.27
N THR A 2 -35.44 9.03 -8.06
CA THR A 2 -34.59 9.62 -9.10
C THR A 2 -33.57 8.59 -9.61
N ASP A 3 -32.93 8.85 -10.75
CA ASP A 3 -31.81 8.02 -11.25
C ASP A 3 -30.65 7.93 -10.23
N TYR A 4 -30.46 9.00 -9.45
CA TYR A 4 -29.51 9.01 -8.33
C TYR A 4 -29.88 7.98 -7.26
N ASP A 5 -31.16 7.89 -6.87
CA ASP A 5 -31.61 6.93 -5.86
C ASP A 5 -31.40 5.48 -6.32
N ILE A 6 -31.65 5.22 -7.62
CA ILE A 6 -31.47 3.89 -8.24
C ILE A 6 -29.98 3.50 -8.25
N THR A 7 -29.13 4.39 -8.76
CA THR A 7 -27.68 4.11 -8.85
C THR A 7 -27.05 3.96 -7.47
N GLN A 8 -27.48 4.76 -6.50
CA GLN A 8 -27.03 4.65 -5.12
C GLN A 8 -27.47 3.32 -4.49
N ALA A 9 -28.71 2.87 -4.71
CA ALA A 9 -29.18 1.58 -4.20
C ALA A 9 -28.35 0.41 -4.74
N TYR A 10 -28.07 0.37 -6.05
CA TYR A 10 -27.20 -0.65 -6.64
C TYR A 10 -25.76 -0.57 -6.15
N HIS A 11 -25.23 0.64 -6.01
CA HIS A 11 -23.90 0.86 -5.47
C HIS A 11 -23.79 0.31 -4.05
N MET A 12 -24.77 0.60 -3.19
CA MET A 12 -24.80 0.07 -1.81
C MET A 12 -24.96 -1.45 -1.78
N ALA A 13 -25.79 -2.02 -2.64
CA ALA A 13 -26.03 -3.47 -2.69
C ALA A 13 -24.81 -4.28 -3.14
N ARG A 14 -23.93 -3.72 -3.99
CA ARG A 14 -22.73 -4.42 -4.50
C ARG A 14 -21.52 -4.30 -3.57
N ARG A 15 -21.61 -3.55 -2.49
CA ARG A 15 -20.48 -3.29 -1.59
C ARG A 15 -20.21 -4.47 -0.68
N HIS A 16 -18.98 -4.96 -0.75
CA HIS A 16 -18.46 -5.96 0.17
C HIS A 16 -17.73 -5.33 1.37
N PHE A 17 -17.25 -4.09 1.22
CA PHE A 17 -16.48 -3.37 2.23
C PHE A 17 -17.09 -1.99 2.58
N PRO A 18 -16.91 -1.52 3.82
CA PRO A 18 -17.31 -0.18 4.25
C PRO A 18 -16.60 0.90 3.43
N PHE A 19 -17.18 2.10 3.36
CA PHE A 19 -16.44 3.26 2.86
C PHE A 19 -15.38 3.67 3.88
N PRO A 20 -14.28 4.29 3.43
CA PRO A 20 -13.44 5.08 4.31
C PRO A 20 -14.30 6.10 5.06
N HIS A 21 -14.09 6.19 6.37
CA HIS A 21 -14.79 7.13 7.22
C HIS A 21 -14.45 8.56 6.77
N PRO A 22 -15.41 9.51 6.75
CA PRO A 22 -15.19 10.86 6.18
C PRO A 22 -14.07 11.68 6.82
N ARG A 23 -13.61 11.27 8.01
CA ARG A 23 -12.53 11.91 8.78
C ARG A 23 -11.15 11.30 8.51
N LEU A 24 -11.04 10.26 7.68
CA LEU A 24 -9.74 9.82 7.16
C LEU A 24 -9.26 10.81 6.11
N GLY A 25 -7.96 11.09 6.11
CA GLY A 25 -7.32 11.81 5.03
C GLY A 25 -7.42 11.05 3.71
N ARG A 26 -7.27 11.76 2.58
CA ARG A 26 -7.35 11.15 1.24
C ARG A 26 -6.38 9.99 1.07
N ALA A 27 -5.13 10.14 1.50
CA ALA A 27 -4.11 9.10 1.39
C ALA A 27 -4.44 7.87 2.24
N GLU A 28 -4.95 8.08 3.46
CA GLU A 28 -5.36 7.01 4.38
C GLU A 28 -6.55 6.23 3.80
N ALA A 29 -7.54 6.94 3.28
CA ALA A 29 -8.69 6.35 2.61
C ALA A 29 -8.28 5.51 1.39
N LEU A 30 -7.29 5.97 0.60
CA LEU A 30 -6.75 5.22 -0.52
C LEU A 30 -6.04 3.93 -0.08
N LEU A 31 -5.18 4.01 0.94
CA LEU A 31 -4.48 2.84 1.48
C LEU A 31 -5.46 1.80 2.03
N LEU A 32 -6.49 2.25 2.75
CA LEU A 32 -7.55 1.38 3.24
C LEU A 32 -8.25 0.66 2.08
N ARG A 33 -8.57 1.38 0.99
CA ARG A 33 -9.19 0.77 -0.19
C ARG A 33 -8.27 -0.23 -0.86
N GLN A 34 -7.00 0.12 -1.04
CA GLN A 34 -6.02 -0.79 -1.62
C GLN A 34 -5.88 -2.08 -0.81
N PHE A 35 -5.91 -2.01 0.51
CA PHE A 35 -5.94 -3.21 1.34
C PHE A 35 -7.23 -4.01 1.14
N GLN A 36 -8.40 -3.36 1.23
CA GLN A 36 -9.71 -4.02 1.02
C GLN A 36 -9.79 -4.76 -0.33
N THR A 37 -9.17 -4.22 -1.38
CA THR A 37 -9.18 -4.80 -2.73
C THR A 37 -7.96 -5.67 -3.03
N GLY A 38 -7.08 -5.93 -2.05
CA GLY A 38 -5.88 -6.74 -2.26
C GLY A 38 -4.83 -6.13 -3.19
N SER A 39 -4.89 -4.82 -3.42
CA SER A 39 -4.00 -4.04 -4.29
C SER A 39 -3.03 -3.15 -3.51
N LEU A 40 -2.75 -3.49 -2.24
CA LEU A 40 -1.74 -2.81 -1.44
C LEU A 40 -0.37 -2.97 -2.11
N PRO A 41 0.42 -1.88 -2.28
CA PRO A 41 1.69 -1.95 -2.98
C PRO A 41 2.69 -2.79 -2.18
N SER A 42 3.01 -3.99 -2.67
CA SER A 42 4.01 -4.86 -2.08
C SER A 42 5.09 -5.22 -3.11
N PRO A 43 6.32 -5.57 -2.69
CA PRO A 43 7.35 -6.04 -3.62
C PRO A 43 6.86 -7.18 -4.54
N ALA A 44 6.06 -8.12 -4.02
CA ALA A 44 5.48 -9.18 -4.84
C ALA A 44 4.51 -8.65 -5.91
N LEU A 45 3.67 -7.67 -5.56
CA LEU A 45 2.74 -7.05 -6.51
C LEU A 45 3.48 -6.22 -7.56
N MET A 46 4.46 -5.42 -7.13
CA MET A 46 5.24 -4.54 -7.99
C MET A 46 6.13 -5.33 -8.95
N HIS A 47 6.79 -6.40 -8.49
CA HIS A 47 7.55 -7.31 -9.35
C HIS A 47 6.65 -7.99 -10.39
N ARG A 48 5.43 -8.40 -10.00
CA ARG A 48 4.47 -9.00 -10.92
C ARG A 48 4.01 -8.03 -12.01
N MET A 49 3.78 -6.76 -11.67
CA MET A 49 3.31 -5.74 -12.62
C MET A 49 4.44 -5.17 -13.48
N TYR A 50 5.63 -4.95 -12.91
CA TYR A 50 6.75 -4.27 -13.54
C TYR A 50 8.08 -4.96 -13.17
N PRO A 51 8.34 -6.17 -13.71
CA PRO A 51 9.50 -6.98 -13.33
C PRO A 51 10.83 -6.32 -13.66
N GLU A 52 10.89 -5.53 -14.74
CA GLU A 52 12.11 -4.80 -15.15
C GLU A 52 12.48 -3.70 -14.14
N THR A 53 11.49 -3.01 -13.57
CA THR A 53 11.70 -1.93 -12.59
C THR A 53 11.89 -2.49 -11.18
N TYR A 54 11.20 -3.57 -10.85
CA TYR A 54 11.25 -4.23 -9.54
C TYR A 54 11.74 -5.65 -9.74
N PRO A 55 13.07 -5.90 -9.82
CA PRO A 55 13.62 -7.20 -10.21
C PRO A 55 13.45 -8.30 -9.16
N THR A 56 12.99 -7.95 -7.95
CA THR A 56 12.83 -8.90 -6.85
C THR A 56 11.48 -8.74 -6.17
N ASP A 57 10.85 -9.88 -5.89
CA ASP A 57 9.64 -10.01 -5.09
C ASP A 57 9.95 -10.19 -3.58
N LYS A 58 11.22 -10.19 -3.20
CA LYS A 58 11.65 -10.53 -1.85
C LYS A 58 11.44 -9.38 -0.87
N CYS A 59 11.07 -9.75 0.35
CA CYS A 59 10.92 -8.82 1.45
C CYS A 59 12.24 -8.10 1.75
N LYS A 60 12.22 -6.77 1.79
CA LYS A 60 13.45 -5.99 2.07
C LYS A 60 13.93 -6.14 3.51
N ALA A 61 13.01 -6.45 4.44
CA ALA A 61 13.33 -6.65 5.84
C ALA A 61 14.01 -8.02 6.09
N CYS A 62 13.42 -9.13 5.66
CA CYS A 62 13.96 -10.46 5.92
C CYS A 62 14.86 -11.01 4.81
N ARG A 63 14.75 -10.48 3.58
CA ARG A 63 15.46 -10.91 2.36
C ARG A 63 15.34 -12.40 2.01
N ARG A 64 14.32 -13.08 2.53
CA ARG A 64 14.14 -14.53 2.39
C ARG A 64 12.85 -14.90 1.68
N GLU A 65 11.73 -14.42 2.20
CA GLU A 65 10.41 -14.77 1.71
C GLU A 65 9.91 -13.73 0.69
N THR A 66 8.97 -14.16 -0.15
CA THR A 66 8.24 -13.27 -1.06
C THR A 66 7.39 -12.31 -0.24
N ALA A 67 7.50 -11.02 -0.53
CA ALA A 67 6.79 -9.96 0.18
C ALA A 67 5.41 -9.71 -0.44
N ASP A 68 4.50 -10.65 -0.21
CA ASP A 68 3.07 -10.41 -0.34
C ASP A 68 2.53 -9.58 0.85
N HIS A 69 1.27 -9.14 0.77
CA HIS A 69 0.67 -8.33 1.83
C HIS A 69 0.66 -9.07 3.18
N THR A 70 0.43 -10.39 3.17
CA THR A 70 0.40 -11.21 4.38
C THR A 70 1.75 -11.21 5.08
N HIS A 71 2.83 -11.39 4.32
CA HIS A 71 4.19 -11.40 4.82
C HIS A 71 4.61 -10.04 5.38
N ILE A 72 4.41 -8.95 4.64
CA ILE A 72 4.89 -7.62 5.05
C ILE A 72 4.10 -7.05 6.25
N LEU A 73 2.83 -7.44 6.39
CA LEU A 73 1.97 -7.02 7.49
C LEU A 73 2.19 -7.87 8.75
N ARG A 74 2.46 -9.18 8.61
CA ARG A 74 2.41 -10.12 9.72
C ARG A 74 3.57 -11.09 9.80
N ASP A 75 3.82 -11.86 8.74
CA ASP A 75 4.60 -13.10 8.85
C ASP A 75 6.12 -12.91 8.71
N CYS A 76 6.60 -11.69 8.52
CA CYS A 76 8.02 -11.40 8.45
C CYS A 76 8.75 -11.71 9.77
N ILE A 77 9.69 -12.67 9.73
CA ILE A 77 10.52 -13.12 10.85
C ILE A 77 11.38 -12.02 11.50
N LYS A 78 11.60 -10.89 10.83
CA LYS A 78 12.30 -9.73 11.40
C LYS A 78 11.38 -8.83 12.25
N HIS A 79 10.08 -9.14 12.32
CA HIS A 79 9.10 -8.40 13.12
C HIS A 79 8.61 -9.23 14.33
N THR A 80 9.45 -10.17 14.79
CA THR A 80 9.16 -11.19 15.81
C THR A 80 8.80 -10.70 17.20
N VAL A 81 8.93 -9.40 17.50
CA VAL A 81 8.40 -8.82 18.75
C VAL A 81 6.86 -8.69 18.70
N LYS A 82 6.23 -8.70 17.51
CA LYS A 82 4.76 -8.72 17.32
C LYS A 82 4.21 -9.99 16.66
N ALA A 83 5.06 -10.91 16.21
CA ALA A 83 4.69 -12.06 15.36
C ALA A 83 4.05 -13.27 16.10
N ARG A 84 3.50 -13.10 17.30
CA ARG A 84 2.90 -14.22 18.07
C ARG A 84 1.39 -14.35 18.00
N SER A 85 0.68 -13.51 17.25
CA SER A 85 -0.77 -13.56 17.27
C SER A 85 -1.37 -13.60 15.87
N ARG A 86 -1.95 -14.77 15.51
CA ARG A 86 -2.99 -14.88 14.45
C ARG A 86 -4.01 -13.73 14.54
N THR A 87 -4.20 -13.20 15.74
CA THR A 87 -5.02 -12.04 16.10
C THR A 87 -4.75 -10.77 15.29
N ILE A 88 -3.50 -10.43 14.91
CA ILE A 88 -3.25 -9.11 14.26
C ILE A 88 -3.85 -9.05 12.84
N LEU A 89 -3.69 -10.10 12.03
CA LEU A 89 -4.28 -10.09 10.68
C LEU A 89 -5.81 -10.14 10.76
N SER A 90 -6.36 -10.96 11.65
CA SER A 90 -7.81 -10.98 11.88
C SER A 90 -8.34 -9.63 12.38
N GLN A 91 -7.59 -8.92 13.23
CA GLN A 91 -7.91 -7.55 13.64
C GLN A 91 -7.82 -6.56 12.48
N LEU A 92 -6.82 -6.68 11.60
CA LEU A 92 -6.70 -5.84 10.41
C LEU A 92 -7.86 -6.07 9.43
N GLU A 93 -8.23 -7.33 9.20
CA GLU A 93 -9.39 -7.69 8.38
C GLU A 93 -10.70 -7.18 8.98
N ALA A 94 -10.86 -7.28 10.31
CA ALA A 94 -12.01 -6.75 11.02
C ALA A 94 -12.07 -5.21 10.92
N ALA A 95 -10.96 -4.53 11.20
CA ALA A 95 -10.85 -3.08 11.10
C ALA A 95 -11.09 -2.58 9.66
N ALA A 96 -10.61 -3.30 8.64
CA ALA A 96 -10.89 -2.98 7.24
C ALA A 96 -12.36 -3.17 6.85
N LYS A 97 -13.11 -3.97 7.61
CA LYS A 97 -14.56 -4.18 7.47
C LYS A 97 -15.39 -3.30 8.42
N SER A 98 -14.74 -2.48 9.25
CA SER A 98 -15.40 -1.59 10.20
C SER A 98 -15.83 -0.26 9.59
N TYR A 99 -16.92 0.30 10.13
CA TYR A 99 -17.34 1.68 9.88
C TYR A 99 -16.74 2.67 10.90
N ASP A 100 -16.08 2.18 11.95
CA ASP A 100 -15.51 3.03 12.99
C ASP A 100 -14.23 3.73 12.52
N GLN A 101 -14.13 5.03 12.82
CA GLN A 101 -13.00 5.86 12.42
C GLN A 101 -11.68 5.36 13.03
N LYS A 102 -11.67 5.01 14.32
CA LYS A 102 -10.44 4.66 15.04
C LYS A 102 -9.90 3.32 14.56
N GLU A 103 -10.79 2.36 14.31
CA GLU A 103 -10.42 1.06 13.77
C GLU A 103 -9.82 1.19 12.36
N GLN A 104 -10.46 1.95 11.48
CA GLN A 104 -9.92 2.20 10.13
C GLN A 104 -8.56 2.91 10.18
N LEU A 105 -8.41 3.93 11.03
CA LEU A 105 -7.14 4.63 11.20
C LEU A 105 -6.04 3.70 11.72
N TRP A 106 -6.35 2.87 12.71
CA TRP A 106 -5.41 1.89 13.25
C TRP A 106 -4.92 0.92 12.16
N ALA A 107 -5.83 0.44 11.30
CA ALA A 107 -5.46 -0.43 10.18
C ALA A 107 -4.51 0.27 9.21
N VAL A 108 -4.84 1.52 8.82
CA VAL A 108 -3.98 2.34 7.95
C VAL A 108 -2.59 2.53 8.55
N GLN A 109 -2.48 2.80 9.85
CA GLN A 109 -1.19 2.94 10.53
C GLN A 109 -0.35 1.65 10.47
N GLN A 110 -0.97 0.48 10.59
CA GLN A 110 -0.25 -0.78 10.42
C GLN A 110 0.22 -0.96 8.97
N PHE A 111 -0.60 -0.56 7.99
CA PHE A 111 -0.25 -0.63 6.57
C PHE A 111 0.94 0.29 6.25
N LEU A 112 0.88 1.55 6.67
CA LEU A 112 1.99 2.51 6.51
C LEU A 112 3.29 1.96 7.10
N GLY A 113 3.25 1.54 8.36
CA GLY A 113 4.42 0.97 9.00
C GLY A 113 4.97 -0.28 8.30
N ALA A 114 4.14 -1.06 7.62
CA ALA A 114 4.60 -2.19 6.81
C ALA A 114 5.24 -1.77 5.50
N LEU A 115 4.67 -0.76 4.81
CA LEU A 115 5.19 -0.21 3.57
C LEU A 115 6.52 0.50 3.76
N GLU A 116 6.66 1.26 4.83
CA GLU A 116 7.92 1.92 5.22
C GLU A 116 9.06 0.89 5.38
N ARG A 117 8.78 -0.27 5.97
CA ARG A 117 9.75 -1.37 6.12
C ARG A 117 10.15 -2.00 4.79
N GLN A 118 9.32 -1.88 3.77
CA GLN A 118 9.64 -2.26 2.40
C GLN A 118 10.30 -1.12 1.61
N GLY A 119 10.58 0.02 2.23
CA GLY A 119 11.18 1.18 1.57
C GLY A 119 10.30 1.71 0.44
N HIS A 120 8.98 1.63 0.58
CA HIS A 120 8.04 2.41 -0.23
C HIS A 120 7.92 3.82 0.34
N SER A 121 9.04 4.56 0.32
CA SER A 121 8.99 6.02 0.15
C SER A 121 9.15 6.25 -1.35
N GLU A 122 8.33 7.12 -1.93
CA GLU A 122 8.44 7.60 -3.31
C GLU A 122 9.88 7.51 -3.83
N GLN A 123 10.12 6.60 -4.76
CA GLN A 123 11.32 6.69 -5.59
C GLN A 123 11.08 7.89 -6.52
N ALA A 124 11.31 9.09 -5.99
CA ALA A 124 11.71 10.23 -6.79
C ALA A 124 12.99 9.78 -7.51
N THR A 125 12.81 9.35 -8.75
CA THR A 125 13.87 9.17 -9.72
C THR A 125 14.56 10.51 -9.94
N ALA A 126 15.51 10.84 -9.08
CA ALA A 126 16.60 11.75 -9.38
C ALA A 126 17.89 10.91 -9.40
N SER A 127 17.91 9.89 -10.26
CA SER A 127 19.15 9.30 -10.75
C SER A 127 19.67 10.24 -11.83
N GLY A 128 20.88 10.75 -11.65
CA GLY A 128 21.44 11.90 -12.36
C GLY A 128 21.44 11.79 -13.88
N ASP A 129 21.12 12.91 -14.54
CA ASP A 129 21.31 13.12 -15.96
C ASP A 129 22.63 13.91 -16.17
N PRO A 130 23.69 13.33 -16.78
CA PRO A 130 24.93 14.03 -17.04
C PRO A 130 24.81 14.79 -18.36
N ARG A 131 24.07 15.90 -18.38
CA ARG A 131 24.15 16.89 -19.46
C ARG A 131 24.84 18.16 -18.99
N ARG A 132 26.14 18.04 -18.73
CA ARG A 132 27.07 19.19 -18.77
C ARG A 132 27.36 19.48 -20.24
N VAL A 133 26.59 20.38 -20.85
CA VAL A 133 26.93 20.96 -22.15
C VAL A 133 28.17 21.83 -21.94
N THR A 134 29.34 21.33 -22.28
CA THR A 134 30.55 22.15 -22.45
C THR A 134 30.38 22.95 -23.73
N ALA A 135 30.09 24.25 -23.59
CA ALA A 135 30.23 25.19 -24.69
C ALA A 135 31.71 25.33 -25.04
N THR A 136 32.08 24.98 -26.27
CA THR A 136 33.36 25.34 -26.88
C THR A 136 33.29 26.78 -27.41
N PRO A 137 34.34 27.60 -27.25
CA PRO A 137 34.37 28.93 -27.84
C PRO A 137 34.68 28.82 -29.33
N ARG A 138 33.90 29.51 -30.17
CA ARG A 138 34.15 29.63 -31.60
C ARG A 138 35.12 30.80 -31.81
N MET A 139 36.36 30.51 -32.17
CA MET A 139 37.28 31.51 -32.72
C MET A 139 37.07 31.61 -34.23
N THR A 140 36.62 32.78 -34.69
CA THR A 140 36.99 33.45 -35.95
C THR A 140 36.44 34.86 -35.89
#